data_AF-A0A932VNA5-F1
#
_entry.id   AF-A0A932VNA5-F1
#
_cell.length_a   1.000
_cell.length_b   1.000
_cell.length_c   1.000
_cell.angle_alpha   90.00
_cell.angle_beta   90.00
_cell.angle_gamma   90.00
#
_symmetry.space_group_name_H-M   'P 1'
#
loop_
_entity.id
_entity.type
_entity.pdbx_description
1 polymer ?
#
loop_
_entity_poly.entity_id
_entity_poly.type
_entity_poly.pdbx_seq_one_letter_code
_entity_poly.pdbx_strand_id
1 'polypeptide(L)'
;MLNTQVFLQHLIAAAEAHNNHTRPNAKAVRTFQNGEKNPYWTHSLWCAVMLLLDTQLPENIRIPGAYALLFHDVFEDTSADLPNDLPEEVRRLVDEMTYQGGFEEEKVAVLSKPPLIQLLKLYDKTATLYDGGDFYPQILGEWIEFMKKLVTTVERVYGQLHITLLARELIKKYRALIPSA
;
A
#
# COMPACT_ATOMS: atom_id res chain seq x y z
N MET A 1 5.00 -12.68 18.01
CA MET A 1 4.48 -13.62 17.00
C MET A 1 3.04 -13.26 16.66
N LEU A 2 2.68 -13.27 15.37
CA LEU A 2 1.34 -12.97 14.88
C LEU A 2 0.32 -14.02 15.37
N ASN A 3 -0.85 -13.59 15.80
CA ASN A 3 -1.98 -14.48 16.03
C ASN A 3 -2.73 -14.72 14.72
N THR A 4 -2.54 -15.90 14.11
CA THR A 4 -3.12 -16.25 12.81
C THR A 4 -4.65 -16.16 12.79
N GLN A 5 -5.32 -16.58 13.88
CA GLN A 5 -6.78 -16.54 13.93
C GLN A 5 -7.30 -15.10 13.87
N VAL A 6 -6.67 -14.20 14.63
CA VAL A 6 -7.02 -12.77 14.64
C VAL A 6 -6.71 -12.14 13.28
N PHE A 7 -5.55 -12.46 12.69
CA PHE A 7 -5.21 -11.97 11.35
C PHE A 7 -6.22 -12.39 10.27
N LEU A 8 -6.66 -13.65 10.30
CA LEU A 8 -7.68 -14.14 9.36
C LEU A 8 -9.04 -13.45 9.56
N GLN A 9 -9.44 -13.19 10.81
CA GLN A 9 -10.66 -12.43 11.11
C GLN A 9 -10.60 -11.01 10.55
N HIS A 10 -9.47 -10.32 10.74
CA HIS A 10 -9.27 -8.97 10.18
C HIS A 10 -9.17 -8.97 8.65
N LEU A 11 -8.61 -10.01 8.04
CA LEU A 11 -8.61 -10.17 6.57
C LEU A 11 -10.04 -10.31 6.03
N ILE A 12 -10.87 -11.12 6.68
CA ILE A 12 -12.28 -11.26 6.31
C ILE A 12 -12.98 -9.90 6.43
N ALA A 13 -12.77 -9.17 7.53
CA ALA A 13 -13.37 -7.85 7.71
C ALA A 13 -12.95 -6.83 6.64
N ALA A 14 -11.66 -6.78 6.28
CA ALA A 14 -11.18 -5.92 5.20
C ALA A 14 -11.76 -6.33 3.84
N ALA A 15 -11.87 -7.63 3.56
CA ALA A 15 -12.48 -8.13 2.34
C ALA A 15 -13.98 -7.78 2.27
N GLU A 16 -14.71 -7.90 3.38
CA GLU A 16 -16.12 -7.50 3.47
C GLU A 16 -16.31 -6.01 3.22
N ALA A 17 -15.45 -5.15 3.78
CA ALA A 17 -15.48 -3.71 3.54
C ALA A 17 -15.41 -3.38 2.04
N HIS A 18 -14.42 -3.95 1.32
CA HIS A 18 -14.23 -3.68 -0.11
C HIS A 18 -15.21 -4.42 -1.04
N ASN A 19 -15.85 -5.50 -0.58
CA ASN A 19 -16.84 -6.21 -1.39
C ASN A 19 -18.25 -5.63 -1.24
N ASN A 20 -18.62 -5.20 -0.03
CA ASN A 20 -20.02 -4.89 0.31
C ASN A 20 -20.26 -3.43 0.67
N HIS A 21 -19.21 -2.67 1.00
CA HIS A 21 -19.32 -1.30 1.52
C HIS A 21 -18.57 -0.26 0.68
N THR A 22 -18.10 -0.64 -0.51
CA THR A 22 -17.37 0.26 -1.42
C THR A 22 -18.22 1.43 -1.87
N ARG A 23 -17.62 2.63 -1.84
CA ARG A 23 -18.27 3.87 -2.27
C ARG A 23 -18.49 3.86 -3.79
N PRO A 24 -19.50 4.57 -4.32
CA PRO A 24 -19.86 4.53 -5.75
C PRO A 24 -18.71 4.83 -6.75
N ASN A 25 -17.70 5.60 -6.35
CA ASN A 25 -16.57 6.00 -7.21
C ASN A 25 -15.23 5.37 -6.77
N ALA A 26 -15.26 4.45 -5.82
CA ALA A 26 -14.08 3.82 -5.25
C ALA A 26 -13.75 2.47 -5.92
N LYS A 27 -12.56 1.96 -5.66
CA LYS A 27 -12.09 0.71 -6.28
C LYS A 27 -12.65 -0.51 -5.56
N ALA A 28 -13.73 -1.10 -6.09
CA ALA A 28 -14.23 -2.40 -5.63
C ALA A 28 -13.43 -3.58 -6.22
N VAL A 29 -12.85 -3.35 -7.41
CA VAL A 29 -12.07 -4.33 -8.16
C VAL A 29 -10.80 -3.70 -8.68
N ARG A 30 -9.77 -4.53 -8.82
CA ARG A 30 -8.48 -4.19 -9.39
C ARG A 30 -8.46 -4.70 -10.83
N THR A 31 -8.35 -3.78 -11.79
CA THR A 31 -8.29 -4.10 -13.22
C THR A 31 -6.82 -4.12 -13.67
N PHE A 32 -6.43 -5.17 -14.38
CA PHE A 32 -5.09 -5.34 -14.94
C PHE A 32 -5.03 -4.89 -16.41
N GLN A 33 -3.82 -4.67 -16.94
CA GLN A 33 -3.64 -4.18 -18.33
C GLN A 33 -4.24 -5.10 -19.40
N ASN A 34 -4.36 -6.40 -19.10
CA ASN A 34 -5.00 -7.40 -19.96
C ASN A 34 -6.55 -7.40 -19.84
N GLY A 35 -7.12 -6.52 -19.01
CA GLY A 35 -8.56 -6.43 -18.74
C GLY A 35 -9.08 -7.39 -17.66
N GLU A 36 -8.24 -8.27 -17.12
CA GLU A 36 -8.62 -9.15 -16.01
C GLU A 36 -8.93 -8.33 -14.75
N LYS A 37 -9.79 -8.89 -13.90
CA LYS A 37 -10.27 -8.23 -12.69
C LYS A 37 -10.15 -9.14 -11.49
N ASN A 38 -9.55 -8.63 -10.42
CA ASN A 38 -9.54 -9.26 -9.10
C ASN A 38 -10.32 -8.40 -8.09
N PRO A 39 -10.88 -9.01 -7.04
CA PRO A 39 -11.41 -8.26 -5.90
C PRO A 39 -10.35 -7.34 -5.29
N TYR A 40 -10.70 -6.10 -4.92
CA TYR A 40 -9.69 -5.12 -4.48
C TYR A 40 -8.92 -5.55 -3.24
N TRP A 41 -9.55 -6.30 -2.32
CA TRP A 41 -8.91 -6.76 -1.08
C TRP A 41 -7.64 -7.61 -1.31
N THR A 42 -7.43 -8.16 -2.52
CA THR A 42 -6.18 -8.86 -2.84
C THR A 42 -4.97 -7.92 -2.82
N HIS A 43 -5.14 -6.62 -3.11
CA HIS A 43 -4.10 -5.59 -3.00
C HIS A 43 -3.67 -5.42 -1.54
N SER A 44 -4.62 -5.12 -0.64
CA SER A 44 -4.35 -4.96 0.79
C SER A 44 -3.74 -6.21 1.42
N LEU A 45 -4.20 -7.40 0.99
CA LEU A 45 -3.61 -8.68 1.40
C LEU A 45 -2.15 -8.81 0.93
N TRP A 46 -1.86 -8.49 -0.34
CA TRP A 46 -0.49 -8.54 -0.85
C TRP A 46 0.42 -7.62 -0.04
N CYS A 47 0.00 -6.38 0.20
CA CYS A 47 0.75 -5.41 1.01
C CYS A 47 1.08 -5.96 2.40
N ALA A 48 0.06 -6.46 3.11
CA ALA A 48 0.20 -7.00 4.46
C ALA A 48 1.16 -8.20 4.50
N VAL A 49 0.98 -9.17 3.60
CA VAL A 49 1.80 -10.39 3.56
C VAL A 49 3.25 -10.07 3.18
N MET A 50 3.47 -9.18 2.22
CA MET A 50 4.83 -8.80 1.80
C MET A 50 5.61 -8.13 2.94
N LEU A 51 4.95 -7.31 3.76
CA LEU A 51 5.59 -6.75 4.95
C LEU A 51 5.87 -7.83 6.01
N LEU A 52 4.95 -8.77 6.25
CA LEU A 52 5.16 -9.86 7.21
C LEU A 52 6.36 -10.75 6.83
N LEU A 53 6.60 -10.95 5.53
CA LEU A 53 7.69 -11.75 4.99
C LEU A 53 9.05 -11.05 5.03
N ASP A 54 9.11 -9.73 5.25
CA ASP A 54 10.38 -9.01 5.23
C ASP A 54 11.13 -9.12 6.56
N THR A 55 11.74 -10.29 6.80
CA THR A 55 12.37 -10.67 8.07
C THR A 55 13.53 -9.77 8.52
N GLN A 56 13.99 -8.86 7.67
CA GLN A 56 14.96 -7.82 8.01
C GLN A 56 14.36 -6.75 8.95
N LEU A 57 13.02 -6.63 8.98
CA LEU A 57 12.30 -5.77 9.90
C LEU A 57 11.90 -6.53 11.19
N PRO A 58 11.96 -5.86 12.35
CA PRO A 58 11.52 -6.46 13.60
C PRO A 58 9.99 -6.65 13.65
N GLU A 59 9.53 -7.61 14.46
CA GLU A 59 8.10 -7.96 14.56
C GLU A 59 7.21 -6.78 15.01
N ASN A 60 7.75 -5.89 15.85
CA ASN A 60 7.04 -4.71 16.33
C ASN A 60 6.81 -3.65 15.23
N ILE A 61 7.44 -3.78 14.06
CA ILE A 61 7.12 -3.01 12.86
C ILE A 61 6.20 -3.83 11.96
N ARG A 62 6.58 -5.09 11.68
CA ARG A 62 5.87 -5.94 10.72
C ARG A 62 4.42 -6.20 11.08
N ILE A 63 4.15 -6.59 12.33
CA ILE A 63 2.82 -7.00 12.76
C ILE A 63 1.83 -5.83 12.72
N PRO A 64 2.04 -4.71 13.44
CA PRO A 64 1.10 -3.59 13.39
C PRO A 64 1.02 -2.98 11.98
N GLY A 65 2.14 -2.92 11.27
CA GLY A 65 2.16 -2.43 9.89
C GLY A 65 1.35 -3.31 8.92
N ALA A 66 1.34 -4.63 9.12
CA ALA A 66 0.58 -5.54 8.28
C ALA A 66 -0.92 -5.37 8.49
N TYR A 67 -1.37 -5.20 9.74
CA TYR A 67 -2.76 -4.83 10.01
C TYR A 67 -3.08 -3.45 9.41
N ALA A 68 -2.20 -2.46 9.53
CA ALA A 68 -2.43 -1.15 8.93
C ALA A 68 -2.58 -1.23 7.41
N LEU A 69 -1.70 -1.98 6.73
CA LEU A 69 -1.78 -2.20 5.27
C LEU A 69 -3.03 -2.99 4.86
N LEU A 70 -3.56 -3.86 5.71
CA LEU A 70 -4.78 -4.58 5.43
C LEU A 70 -6.00 -3.64 5.34
N PHE A 71 -5.98 -2.55 6.11
CA PHE A 71 -7.08 -1.60 6.22
C PHE A 71 -6.79 -0.21 5.61
N HIS A 72 -5.60 0.00 5.02
CA HIS A 72 -5.15 1.36 4.68
C HIS A 72 -6.07 2.14 3.72
N ASP A 73 -6.80 1.43 2.86
CA ASP A 73 -7.72 2.04 1.90
C ASP A 73 -9.19 2.03 2.39
N VAL A 74 -9.48 1.48 3.57
CA VAL A 74 -10.87 1.29 4.02
C VAL A 74 -11.61 2.62 4.18
N PHE A 75 -10.95 3.65 4.72
CA PHE A 75 -11.55 4.98 4.86
C PHE A 75 -11.59 5.79 3.56
N GLU A 76 -10.69 5.49 2.62
CA GLU A 76 -10.68 6.12 1.30
C GLU A 76 -11.81 5.56 0.43
N ASP A 77 -11.89 4.22 0.36
CA ASP A 77 -12.68 3.52 -0.64
C ASP A 77 -14.04 3.01 -0.13
N THR A 78 -14.26 2.92 1.18
CA THR A 78 -15.45 2.25 1.73
C THR A 78 -16.21 3.14 2.72
N SER A 79 -17.42 2.71 3.04
CA SER A 79 -18.26 3.28 4.10
C SER A 79 -18.18 2.49 5.42
N ALA A 80 -17.32 1.48 5.50
CA ALA A 80 -17.17 0.64 6.67
C ALA A 80 -16.26 1.30 7.72
N ASP A 81 -16.54 0.96 8.99
CA ASP A 81 -15.66 1.29 10.12
C ASP A 81 -14.57 0.23 10.31
N LEU A 82 -13.49 0.61 11.00
CA LEU A 82 -12.44 -0.32 11.42
C LEU A 82 -12.95 -1.25 12.56
N PRO A 83 -12.63 -2.57 12.53
CA PRO A 83 -13.00 -3.50 13.60
C PRO A 83 -12.66 -2.98 15.00
N ASN A 84 -13.61 -3.04 15.93
CA ASN A 84 -13.49 -2.44 17.28
C ASN A 84 -12.29 -2.96 18.10
N ASP A 85 -11.87 -4.19 17.85
CA ASP A 85 -10.75 -4.86 18.52
C ASP A 85 -9.37 -4.51 17.94
N LEU A 86 -9.29 -3.69 16.89
CA LEU A 86 -8.00 -3.23 16.36
C LEU A 86 -7.26 -2.38 17.39
N PRO A 87 -5.96 -2.66 17.65
CA PRO A 87 -5.14 -1.85 18.53
C PRO A 87 -5.09 -0.38 18.09
N GLU A 88 -5.03 0.53 19.06
CA GLU A 88 -5.00 1.98 18.82
C GLU A 88 -3.83 2.41 17.91
N GLU A 89 -2.67 1.77 18.06
CA GLU A 89 -1.53 1.99 17.18
C GLU A 89 -1.85 1.70 15.71
N VAL A 90 -2.57 0.62 15.43
CA VAL A 90 -2.93 0.26 14.05
C VAL A 90 -3.92 1.29 13.49
N ARG A 91 -4.91 1.71 14.28
CA ARG A 91 -5.87 2.75 13.87
C ARG A 91 -5.17 4.04 13.47
N ARG A 92 -4.24 4.50 14.31
CA ARG A 92 -3.42 5.68 14.01
C ARG A 92 -2.63 5.53 12.72
N LEU A 93 -2.04 4.35 12.47
CA LEU A 93 -1.31 4.09 11.22
C LEU A 93 -2.24 4.14 10.00
N VAL A 94 -3.45 3.59 10.09
CA VAL A 94 -4.46 3.66 9.01
C VAL A 94 -4.87 5.12 8.74
N ASP A 95 -5.15 5.89 9.79
CA ASP A 95 -5.48 7.32 9.66
C ASP A 95 -4.34 8.11 8.98
N GLU A 96 -3.09 7.86 9.38
CA GLU A 96 -1.92 8.52 8.79
C GLU A 96 -1.63 8.09 7.35
N MET A 97 -2.21 6.97 6.90
CA MET A 97 -2.13 6.45 5.55
C MET A 97 -3.31 6.86 4.65
N THR A 98 -4.32 7.55 5.18
CA THR A 98 -5.53 7.94 4.46
C THR A 98 -5.41 9.34 3.84
N TYR A 99 -5.71 9.48 2.55
CA TYR A 99 -5.62 10.71 1.75
C TYR A 99 -6.87 10.87 0.86
N GLN A 100 -7.62 11.95 1.04
CA GLN A 100 -8.89 12.16 0.31
C GLN A 100 -8.70 12.83 -1.05
N GLY A 101 -7.61 13.58 -1.25
CA GLY A 101 -7.27 14.26 -2.51
C GLY A 101 -6.55 13.39 -3.55
N GLY A 102 -6.48 12.08 -3.32
CA GLY A 102 -5.82 11.13 -4.22
C GLY A 102 -4.32 11.36 -4.36
N PHE A 103 -3.75 10.93 -5.50
CA PHE A 103 -2.30 10.86 -5.69
C PHE A 103 -1.58 12.23 -5.59
N GLU A 104 -2.22 13.31 -6.02
CA GLU A 104 -1.62 14.66 -5.99
C GLU A 104 -1.35 15.15 -4.56
N GLU A 105 -2.30 14.94 -3.66
CA GLU A 105 -2.14 15.24 -2.23
C GLU A 105 -1.14 14.26 -1.61
N GLU A 106 -1.34 12.97 -1.86
CA GLU A 106 -0.60 11.88 -1.24
C GLU A 106 0.92 11.99 -1.49
N LYS A 107 1.34 12.21 -2.75
CA LYS A 107 2.76 12.23 -3.12
C LYS A 107 3.56 13.33 -2.42
N VAL A 108 2.88 14.40 -1.98
CA VAL A 108 3.48 15.49 -1.22
C VAL A 108 3.40 15.19 0.28
N ALA A 109 2.21 14.82 0.77
CA ALA A 109 1.95 14.64 2.19
C ALA A 109 2.77 13.48 2.79
N VAL A 110 2.82 12.33 2.10
CA VAL A 110 3.53 11.12 2.58
C VAL A 110 5.01 11.41 2.85
N LEU A 111 5.67 12.24 2.04
CA LEU A 111 7.10 12.54 2.20
C LEU A 111 7.42 13.31 3.49
N SER A 112 6.42 13.97 4.08
CA SER A 112 6.54 14.67 5.37
C SER A 112 6.19 13.79 6.58
N LYS A 113 5.61 12.60 6.35
CA LYS A 113 5.19 11.69 7.42
C LYS A 113 6.39 10.97 8.05
N PRO A 114 6.22 10.38 9.26
CA PRO A 114 7.25 9.57 9.89
C PRO A 114 7.76 8.44 8.97
N PRO A 115 9.01 7.98 9.12
CA PRO A 115 9.58 6.94 8.27
C PRO A 115 8.77 5.65 8.21
N LEU A 116 8.04 5.29 9.27
CA LEU A 116 7.15 4.13 9.27
C LEU A 116 6.01 4.27 8.25
N ILE A 117 5.34 5.43 8.17
CA ILE A 117 4.29 5.66 7.17
C ILE A 117 4.87 5.62 5.76
N GLN A 118 6.06 6.18 5.56
CA GLN A 118 6.76 6.10 4.26
C GLN A 118 7.11 4.67 3.88
N LEU A 119 7.50 3.82 4.85
CA LEU A 119 7.70 2.39 4.64
C LEU A 119 6.40 1.70 4.23
N LEU A 120 5.30 1.89 4.96
CA LEU A 120 4.02 1.26 4.63
C LEU A 120 3.51 1.71 3.26
N LYS A 121 3.63 3.01 2.94
CA LYS A 121 3.29 3.52 1.60
C LYS A 121 4.22 2.99 0.52
N LEU A 122 5.48 2.68 0.81
CA LEU A 122 6.33 1.98 -0.16
C LEU A 122 5.77 0.59 -0.51
N TYR A 123 5.24 -0.18 0.46
CA TYR A 123 4.58 -1.46 0.15
C TYR A 123 3.35 -1.27 -0.74
N ASP A 124 2.42 -0.38 -0.36
CA ASP A 124 1.22 -0.03 -1.15
C ASP A 124 1.58 0.36 -2.60
N LYS A 125 2.49 1.32 -2.76
CA LYS A 125 2.85 1.83 -4.08
C LYS A 125 3.64 0.82 -4.90
N THR A 126 4.42 -0.04 -4.25
CA THR A 126 5.09 -1.17 -4.93
C THR A 126 4.07 -2.18 -5.44
N ALA A 127 3.04 -2.51 -4.65
CA ALA A 127 1.95 -3.38 -5.08
C ALA A 127 1.23 -2.81 -6.32
N THR A 128 0.93 -1.50 -6.30
CA THR A 128 0.30 -0.80 -7.43
C THR A 128 1.13 -0.93 -8.72
N LEU A 129 2.46 -0.79 -8.63
CA LEU A 129 3.36 -1.00 -9.78
C LEU A 129 3.46 -2.49 -10.17
N TYR A 130 3.55 -3.39 -9.20
CA TYR A 130 3.67 -4.84 -9.41
C TYR A 130 2.51 -5.34 -10.25
N ASP A 131 1.30 -4.94 -9.88
CA ASP A 131 0.08 -5.37 -10.53
C ASP A 131 -0.13 -4.76 -11.94
N GLY A 132 0.74 -3.88 -12.44
CA GLY A 132 0.52 -3.31 -13.78
C GLY A 132 -0.43 -2.12 -13.81
N GLY A 133 -0.43 -1.24 -12.79
CA GLY A 133 -1.38 -0.12 -12.71
C GLY A 133 -1.61 0.63 -14.03
N ASP A 134 -2.85 1.09 -14.24
CA ASP A 134 -3.23 1.96 -15.37
C ASP A 134 -2.61 3.35 -15.16
N PHE A 135 -1.30 3.45 -15.40
CA PHE A 135 -0.61 4.72 -15.38
C PHE A 135 -0.78 5.39 -16.73
N TYR A 136 -1.42 6.55 -16.73
CA TYR A 136 -1.34 7.45 -17.86
C TYR A 136 0.14 7.88 -18.05
N PRO A 137 0.68 7.90 -19.29
CA PRO A 137 2.08 8.28 -19.53
C PRO A 137 2.48 9.60 -18.88
N GLN A 138 1.53 10.53 -18.74
CA GLN A 138 1.72 11.87 -18.16
C GLN A 138 2.05 11.82 -16.65
N ILE A 139 1.49 10.87 -15.90
CA ILE A 139 1.71 10.76 -14.44
C ILE A 139 2.84 9.80 -14.07
N LEU A 140 3.29 8.97 -15.02
CA LEU A 140 4.25 7.91 -14.75
C LEU A 140 5.61 8.45 -14.28
N GLY A 141 6.05 9.59 -14.84
CA GLY A 141 7.28 10.26 -14.41
C GLY A 141 7.22 10.68 -12.94
N GLU A 142 6.11 11.28 -12.52
CA GLU A 142 5.92 11.72 -11.14
C GLU A 142 5.82 10.56 -10.15
N TRP A 143 5.12 9.48 -10.55
CA TRP A 143 5.08 8.22 -9.80
C TRP A 143 6.47 7.64 -9.58
N ILE A 144 7.30 7.60 -10.62
CA ILE A 144 8.68 7.10 -10.54
C ILE A 144 9.51 7.96 -9.58
N GLU A 145 9.42 9.29 -9.67
CA GLU A 145 10.17 10.18 -8.79
C GLU A 145 9.72 10.09 -7.33
N PHE A 146 8.41 9.97 -7.10
CA PHE A 146 7.86 9.73 -5.76
C PHE A 146 8.37 8.40 -5.17
N MET A 147 8.29 7.32 -5.95
CA MET A 147 8.78 6.01 -5.53
C MET A 147 10.28 5.99 -5.23
N LYS A 148 11.11 6.68 -6.02
CA LYS A 148 12.54 6.83 -5.74
C LYS A 148 12.80 7.53 -4.41
N LYS A 149 12.02 8.57 -4.08
CA LYS A 149 12.13 9.28 -2.80
C LYS A 149 11.76 8.37 -1.63
N LEU A 150 10.66 7.61 -1.75
CA LEU A 150 10.27 6.62 -0.74
C LEU A 150 11.36 5.57 -0.52
N VAL A 151 11.86 4.96 -1.60
CA VAL A 151 12.96 3.98 -1.53
C VAL A 151 14.18 4.57 -0.83
N THR A 152 14.57 5.79 -1.19
CA THR A 152 15.74 6.46 -0.59
C THR A 152 15.54 6.70 0.91
N THR A 153 14.37 7.18 1.33
CA THR A 153 14.08 7.38 2.76
C THR A 153 14.06 6.07 3.52
N VAL A 154 13.37 5.06 3.00
CA VAL A 154 13.27 3.73 3.62
C VAL A 154 14.64 3.10 3.79
N GLU A 155 15.47 3.11 2.74
CA GLU A 155 16.83 2.54 2.82
C GLU A 155 17.73 3.26 3.81
N ARG A 156 17.60 4.58 3.92
CA ARG A 156 18.35 5.37 4.90
C ARG A 156 18.00 5.01 6.35
N VAL A 157 16.75 4.65 6.63
CA VAL A 157 16.26 4.41 8.00
C VAL A 157 16.32 2.93 8.38
N TYR A 158 15.93 2.05 7.46
CA TYR A 158 15.75 0.62 7.72
C TYR A 158 16.78 -0.27 7.00
N GLY A 159 17.68 0.32 6.21
CA GLY A 159 18.60 -0.43 5.36
C GLY A 159 17.92 -0.97 4.11
N GLN A 160 18.66 -1.79 3.35
CA GLN A 160 18.14 -2.38 2.13
C GLN A 160 17.17 -3.53 2.45
N LEU A 161 15.89 -3.33 2.16
CA LEU A 161 14.83 -4.32 2.39
C LEU A 161 14.48 -5.05 1.09
N HIS A 162 13.77 -6.18 1.17
CA HIS A 162 13.31 -6.86 -0.04
C HIS A 162 12.35 -5.99 -0.85
N ILE A 163 11.51 -5.21 -0.15
CA ILE A 163 10.59 -4.28 -0.81
C ILE A 163 11.32 -3.18 -1.60
N THR A 164 12.47 -2.70 -1.10
CA THR A 164 13.22 -1.64 -1.80
C THR A 164 13.89 -2.18 -3.06
N LEU A 165 14.36 -3.43 -3.04
CA LEU A 165 14.87 -4.12 -4.22
C LEU A 165 13.77 -4.31 -5.27
N LEU A 166 12.60 -4.82 -4.87
CA LEU A 166 11.47 -5.02 -5.79
C LEU A 166 10.99 -3.68 -6.39
N ALA A 167 10.84 -2.65 -5.56
CA ALA A 167 10.46 -1.32 -5.99
C ALA A 167 11.43 -0.77 -7.05
N ARG A 168 12.75 -0.96 -6.87
CA ARG A 168 13.78 -0.53 -7.84
C ARG A 168 13.62 -1.22 -9.19
N GLU A 169 13.36 -2.53 -9.21
CA GLU A 169 13.16 -3.26 -10.46
C GLU A 169 11.88 -2.84 -11.19
N LEU A 170 10.80 -2.59 -10.44
CA LEU A 170 9.57 -2.05 -11.00
C LEU A 170 9.77 -0.64 -11.55
N ILE A 171 10.44 0.26 -10.82
CA ILE A 171 10.80 1.60 -11.31
C ILE A 171 11.57 1.51 -12.63
N LYS A 172 12.56 0.60 -12.74
CA LYS A 172 13.32 0.40 -13.99
C LYS A 172 12.41 -0.04 -15.14
N LYS A 173 11.55 -1.05 -14.89
CA LYS A 173 10.57 -1.56 -15.86
C LYS A 173 9.70 -0.43 -16.42
N TYR A 174 9.11 0.38 -15.55
CA TYR A 174 8.20 1.45 -15.98
C TYR A 174 8.92 2.65 -16.59
N ARG A 175 10.13 2.97 -16.13
CA ARG A 175 10.93 4.03 -16.74
C ARG A 175 11.23 3.76 -18.22
N ALA A 176 11.42 2.49 -18.60
CA ALA A 176 11.65 2.10 -19.98
C ALA A 176 10.43 2.33 -20.90
N LEU A 177 9.24 2.57 -20.34
CA LEU A 177 8.01 2.87 -21.09
C LEU A 177 7.85 4.38 -21.38
N ILE A 178 8.61 5.24 -20.71
CA ILE A 178 8.58 6.69 -20.97
C ILE A 178 9.43 6.95 -22.20
N PRO A 179 8.87 7.50 -23.30
CA PRO A 179 9.65 7.84 -24.48
C PRO A 179 10.79 8.79 -24.12
N SER A 180 12.00 8.49 -24.60
CA SER A 180 13.09 9.47 -24.55
C SER A 180 12.67 10.70 -25.36
N ALA A 181 12.65 11.86 -24.70
CA ALA A 181 12.43 13.15 -25.36
C ALA A 181 13.55 13.46 -26.36
#